data_AF-A0A0C9U7L7-F1
#
_entry.id   AF-A0A0C9U7L7-F1
#
_cell.length_a   1.000
_cell.length_b   1.000
_cell.length_c   1.000
_cell.angle_alpha   90.00
_cell.angle_beta   90.00
_cell.angle_gamma   90.00
#
_symmetry.space_group_name_H-M   'P 1'
#
loop_
_entity.id
_entity.type
_entity.pdbx_description
1 polymer ?
#
loop_
_entity_poly.entity_id
_entity_poly.type
_entity_poly.pdbx_seq_one_letter_code
_entity_poly.pdbx_strand_id
1 'polypeptide(L)'
;YQQISKRIYNVIFTSPEFLFSNDDFRNAISSLDVIAFVIDEAYVIKAWGPKFQQDYSRIGKARALFPNAAMVGVSATMPPAILQDVCATAVNTQLGVHGVTQCDTLSWP
;
A
#
# COMPACT_ATOMS: atom_id res chain seq x y z
N TYR A 1 10.88 2.37 -19.04
CA TYR A 1 9.83 3.13 -18.35
C TYR A 1 9.23 4.32 -19.12
N GLN A 2 9.51 4.50 -20.42
CA GLN A 2 8.99 5.66 -21.17
C GLN A 2 7.46 5.78 -21.21
N GLN A 3 6.74 4.66 -21.23
CA GLN A 3 5.27 4.69 -21.22
C GLN A 3 4.71 5.16 -19.86
N ILE A 4 5.37 4.79 -18.74
CA ILE A 4 5.01 5.28 -17.41
C ILE A 4 5.20 6.81 -17.36
N SER A 5 6.33 7.31 -17.87
CA SER A 5 6.59 8.75 -17.95
C SER A 5 5.59 9.52 -18.82
N LYS A 6 4.99 8.86 -19.82
CA LYS A 6 3.93 9.43 -20.65
C LYS A 6 2.55 9.44 -19.98
N ARG A 7 2.41 8.89 -18.76
CA ARG A 7 1.17 8.88 -17.95
C ARG A 7 -0.05 8.30 -18.68
N ILE A 8 0.16 7.28 -19.52
CA ILE A 8 -0.91 6.64 -20.29
C ILE A 8 -1.64 5.53 -19.52
N TYR A 9 -1.19 5.22 -18.30
CA TYR A 9 -1.75 4.19 -17.45
C TYR A 9 -2.44 4.81 -16.23
N ASN A 10 -3.66 4.35 -15.96
CA ASN A 10 -4.41 4.75 -14.77
C ASN A 10 -4.07 3.89 -13.54
N VAL A 11 -3.62 2.65 -13.75
CA VAL A 11 -3.29 1.70 -12.69
C VAL A 11 -1.99 0.98 -13.04
N ILE A 12 -1.10 0.84 -12.06
CA ILE A 12 0.16 0.10 -12.18
C ILE A 12 0.18 -0.96 -11.09
N PHE A 13 0.25 -2.23 -11.48
CA PHE A 13 0.41 -3.34 -10.55
C PHE A 13 1.89 -3.69 -10.38
N THR A 14 2.30 -3.98 -9.15
CA THR A 14 3.66 -4.42 -8.84
C THR A 14 3.67 -5.31 -7.60
N SER A 15 4.64 -6.21 -7.50
CA SER A 15 4.89 -6.93 -6.26
C SER A 15 5.81 -6.11 -5.34
N PRO A 16 5.75 -6.29 -4.01
CA PRO A 16 6.66 -5.60 -3.10
C PRO A 16 8.14 -5.89 -3.40
N GLU A 17 8.47 -7.13 -3.75
CA GLU A 17 9.84 -7.52 -4.09
C GLU A 17 10.37 -6.70 -5.28
N PHE A 18 9.57 -6.53 -6.33
CA PHE A 18 9.96 -5.73 -7.50
C PHE A 18 10.03 -4.24 -7.18
N LEU A 19 9.05 -3.71 -6.43
CA LEU A 19 9.05 -2.32 -5.98
C LEU A 19 10.32 -1.97 -5.18
N PHE A 20 10.81 -2.89 -4.34
CA PHE A 20 11.97 -2.63 -3.49
C PHE A 20 13.31 -2.94 -4.13
N SER A 21 13.37 -3.85 -5.11
CA SER A 21 14.62 -4.25 -5.78
C SER A 21 14.96 -3.43 -7.03
N ASN A 22 14.02 -2.67 -7.61
CA ASN A 22 14.22 -1.98 -8.88
C ASN A 22 14.21 -0.45 -8.74
N ASP A 23 15.41 0.16 -8.70
CA ASP A 23 15.59 1.60 -8.59
C ASP A 23 15.02 2.37 -9.78
N ASP A 24 15.22 1.89 -11.01
CA ASP A 24 14.72 2.57 -12.20
C ASP A 24 13.19 2.61 -12.23
N PHE A 25 12.54 1.56 -11.73
CA PHE A 25 11.09 1.53 -11.58
C PHE A 25 10.63 2.56 -10.54
N ARG A 26 11.26 2.60 -9.36
CA ARG A 26 10.96 3.59 -8.31
C ARG A 26 11.15 5.02 -8.81
N ASN A 27 12.23 5.28 -9.54
CA ASN A 27 12.49 6.59 -10.13
C ASN A 27 11.38 6.97 -11.13
N ALA A 28 10.98 6.04 -12.00
CA ALA A 28 9.91 6.29 -12.96
C ALA A 28 8.57 6.63 -12.28
N ILE A 29 8.17 5.87 -11.26
CA ILE A 29 6.88 6.06 -10.58
C ILE A 29 6.89 7.25 -9.61
N SER A 30 8.03 7.61 -9.01
CA SER A 30 8.12 8.74 -8.07
C SER A 30 7.78 10.10 -8.68
N SER A 31 7.83 10.23 -10.01
CA SER A 31 7.46 11.44 -10.76
C SER A 31 5.96 11.53 -11.08
N LEU A 32 5.19 10.51 -10.74
CA LEU A 32 3.75 10.43 -11.01
C LEU A 32 2.96 11.11 -9.91
N ASP A 33 1.85 11.72 -10.30
CA ASP A 33 0.84 12.23 -9.36
C ASP A 33 -0.08 11.07 -8.94
N VAL A 34 0.40 10.27 -7.98
CA VAL A 34 -0.31 9.09 -7.49
C VAL A 34 -1.33 9.52 -6.45
N ILE A 35 -2.62 9.28 -6.73
CA ILE A 35 -3.72 9.61 -5.80
C ILE A 35 -3.94 8.51 -4.76
N ALA A 36 -3.59 7.26 -5.08
CA ALA A 36 -3.77 6.12 -4.18
C ALA A 36 -2.71 5.04 -4.41
N PHE A 37 -2.23 4.44 -3.32
CA PHE A 37 -1.39 3.26 -3.29
C PHE A 37 -2.17 2.14 -2.58
N VAL A 38 -2.56 1.12 -3.34
CA VAL A 38 -3.42 0.04 -2.86
C VAL A 38 -2.58 -1.20 -2.55
N ILE A 39 -2.73 -1.72 -1.33
CA ILE A 39 -2.12 -2.97 -0.87
C ILE A 39 -3.22 -4.03 -0.88
N ASP A 40 -3.17 -4.91 -1.86
CA ASP A 40 -4.03 -6.08 -1.92
C ASP A 40 -3.55 -7.15 -0.92
N GLU A 41 -4.48 -7.95 -0.42
CA GLU A 41 -4.27 -8.93 0.64
C GLU A 41 -3.50 -8.39 1.84
N ALA A 42 -3.88 -7.20 2.32
CA ALA A 42 -3.19 -6.49 3.40
C ALA A 42 -3.04 -7.32 4.69
N TYR A 43 -3.90 -8.32 4.92
CA TYR A 43 -3.79 -9.26 6.04
C TYR A 43 -2.42 -9.99 6.08
N VAL A 44 -1.77 -10.18 4.91
CA VAL A 44 -0.46 -10.86 4.77
C VAL A 44 0.66 -10.09 5.46
N ILE A 45 0.54 -8.77 5.65
CA ILE A 45 1.53 -7.93 6.36
C ILE A 45 1.86 -8.52 7.73
N LYS A 46 0.90 -9.19 8.38
CA LYS A 46 1.10 -9.78 9.71
C LYS A 46 0.82 -11.28 9.80
N ALA A 47 -0.01 -11.84 8.90
CA ALA A 47 -0.41 -13.25 8.98
C ALA A 47 0.76 -14.24 8.87
N TRP A 48 1.94 -13.79 8.44
CA TRP A 48 3.10 -14.65 8.31
C TRP A 48 4.29 -14.00 9.02
N GLY A 49 4.75 -14.67 10.09
CA GLY A 49 5.82 -14.18 10.97
C GLY A 49 7.17 -13.90 10.26
N PRO A 50 8.27 -13.72 11.00
CA PRO A 50 9.54 -13.14 10.52
C PRO A 50 10.22 -13.85 9.32
N LYS A 51 9.68 -14.95 8.81
CA LYS A 51 10.23 -15.76 7.71
C LYS A 51 9.54 -15.62 6.36
N PHE A 52 8.34 -15.02 6.23
CA PHE A 52 7.57 -15.22 4.98
C PHE A 52 7.55 -14.06 3.98
N GLN A 53 7.85 -12.80 4.32
CA GLN A 53 8.13 -11.79 3.27
C GLN A 53 8.71 -10.53 3.91
N GLN A 54 10.04 -10.39 3.85
CA GLN A 54 10.71 -9.18 4.33
C GLN A 54 10.22 -7.93 3.58
N ASP A 55 9.78 -8.07 2.33
CA ASP A 55 9.40 -6.93 1.50
C ASP A 55 8.00 -6.39 1.80
N TYR A 56 7.02 -7.22 2.17
CA TYR A 56 5.74 -6.72 2.70
C TYR A 56 5.92 -5.96 4.01
N SER A 57 6.84 -6.39 4.88
CA SER A 57 7.15 -5.62 6.11
C SER A 57 7.72 -4.21 5.81
N ARG A 58 8.29 -4.02 4.62
CA ARG A 58 8.84 -2.74 4.16
C ARG A 58 7.81 -1.88 3.43
N ILE A 59 6.59 -2.37 3.21
CA ILE A 59 5.58 -1.68 2.40
C ILE A 59 5.26 -0.28 2.93
N GLY A 60 5.34 -0.06 4.24
CA GLY A 60 5.21 1.27 4.86
C GLY A 60 6.23 2.29 4.34
N LYS A 61 7.42 1.85 3.89
CA LYS A 61 8.44 2.70 3.26
C LYS A 61 8.02 3.22 1.88
N ALA A 62 7.10 2.53 1.20
CA ALA A 62 6.56 3.00 -0.08
C ALA A 62 5.82 4.34 0.06
N ARG A 63 5.35 4.69 1.28
CA ARG A 63 4.78 6.02 1.57
C ARG A 63 5.74 7.16 1.24
N ALA A 64 7.05 6.97 1.40
CA ALA A 64 8.03 7.99 1.05
C ALA A 64 8.10 8.26 -0.47
N LEU A 65 7.69 7.29 -1.30
CA LEU A 65 7.60 7.46 -2.75
C LEU A 65 6.37 8.28 -3.15
N PHE A 66 5.31 8.24 -2.33
CA PHE A 66 4.02 8.85 -2.61
C PHE A 66 3.45 9.56 -1.37
N PRO A 67 4.08 10.66 -0.90
CA PRO A 67 3.73 11.28 0.38
C PRO A 67 2.29 11.83 0.43
N ASN A 68 1.71 12.17 -0.73
CA ASN A 68 0.36 12.72 -0.84
C ASN A 68 -0.70 11.68 -1.23
N ALA A 69 -0.30 10.43 -1.53
CA ALA A 69 -1.24 9.40 -1.95
C ALA A 69 -2.00 8.82 -0.75
N ALA A 70 -3.28 8.51 -0.96
CA ALA A 70 -4.04 7.70 -0.02
C ALA A 70 -3.44 6.27 0.01
N MET A 71 -3.09 5.77 1.18
CA MET A 71 -2.63 4.38 1.34
C MET A 71 -3.82 3.53 1.70
N VAL A 72 -4.21 2.58 0.86
CA VAL A 72 -5.43 1.77 1.06
C VAL A 72 -5.02 0.31 1.15
N GLY A 73 -5.34 -0.35 2.27
CA GLY A 73 -5.24 -1.80 2.40
C GLY A 73 -6.59 -2.45 2.17
N VAL A 74 -6.62 -3.49 1.34
CA VAL A 74 -7.81 -4.32 1.08
C VAL A 74 -7.48 -5.78 1.34
N SER A 75 -8.45 -6.54 1.85
CA SER A 75 -8.38 -7.99 1.95
C SER A 75 -9.78 -8.56 2.12
N ALA A 76 -10.00 -9.79 1.65
CA ALA A 76 -11.25 -10.51 1.84
C ALA A 76 -11.54 -10.84 3.33
N THR A 77 -10.49 -11.05 4.13
CA THR A 77 -10.60 -11.39 5.55
C THR A 77 -9.62 -10.57 6.37
N MET A 78 -10.11 -9.87 7.40
CA MET A 78 -9.25 -9.08 8.28
C MET A 78 -9.77 -9.10 9.72
N PRO A 79 -9.40 -10.12 10.52
CA PRO A 79 -9.77 -10.18 11.93
C PRO A 79 -9.32 -8.92 12.69
N PRO A 80 -10.03 -8.47 13.74
CA PRO A 80 -9.74 -7.19 14.41
C PRO A 80 -8.30 -7.04 14.91
N ALA A 81 -7.67 -8.13 15.39
CA ALA A 81 -6.27 -8.09 15.83
C ALA A 81 -5.29 -7.83 14.66
N ILE A 82 -5.55 -8.41 13.49
CA ILE A 82 -4.75 -8.19 12.29
C ILE A 82 -5.00 -6.79 11.72
N LEU A 83 -6.23 -6.29 11.79
CA LEU A 83 -6.60 -4.94 11.35
C LEU A 83 -5.75 -3.87 12.06
N GLN A 84 -5.66 -3.96 13.39
CA GLN A 84 -4.86 -3.03 14.20
C GLN A 84 -3.37 -3.03 13.79
N ASP A 85 -2.82 -4.23 13.56
CA ASP A 85 -1.43 -4.40 13.14
C ASP A 85 -1.17 -3.85 11.71
N VAL A 86 -2.11 -4.05 10.78
CA VAL A 86 -2.04 -3.52 9.42
C VAL A 86 -2.08 -1.99 9.44
N CYS A 87 -2.99 -1.40 10.23
CA CYS A 87 -3.05 0.06 10.42
C CYS A 87 -1.73 0.60 10.99
N ALA A 88 -1.16 -0.05 12.00
CA ALA A 88 0.11 0.36 12.60
C ALA A 88 1.31 0.27 11.62
N THR A 89 1.31 -0.71 10.72
CA THR A 89 2.48 -1.02 9.87
C THR A 89 2.49 -0.25 8.55
N ALA A 90 1.34 -0.19 7.87
CA ALA A 90 1.28 0.27 6.49
C ALA A 90 0.42 1.53 6.31
N VAL A 91 -0.56 1.76 7.20
CA VAL A 91 -1.72 2.59 6.87
C VAL A 91 -2.03 3.58 7.99
N ASN A 92 -1.44 4.79 7.93
CA ASN A 92 -1.88 5.94 8.75
C ASN A 92 -3.14 6.66 8.18
N THR A 93 -3.91 6.01 7.28
CA THR A 93 -5.08 6.59 6.58
C THR A 93 -5.96 5.52 5.95
N GLN A 94 -7.26 5.48 6.29
CA GLN A 94 -8.40 4.76 5.66
C GLN A 94 -8.16 3.37 5.00
N LEU A 95 -8.75 2.35 5.64
CA LEU A 95 -8.99 1.02 5.06
C LEU A 95 -10.45 0.92 4.61
N GLY A 96 -10.68 0.46 3.38
CA GLY A 96 -12.01 0.16 2.86
C GLY A 96 -12.18 -1.35 2.69
N VAL A 97 -13.14 -1.95 3.41
CA VAL A 97 -13.48 -3.38 3.28
C VAL A 97 -14.93 -3.49 2.80
N HIS A 98 -15.22 -4.44 1.92
CA HIS A 98 -16.59 -4.83 1.57
C HIS A 98 -17.30 -5.38 2.83
N GLY A 99 -18.00 -4.51 3.56
CA GLY A 99 -18.60 -4.81 4.87
C GLY A 99 -17.75 -4.28 6.03
N VAL A 100 -18.03 -3.04 6.44
CA VAL A 100 -17.27 -2.18 7.37
C VAL A 100 -16.67 -2.88 8.61
N THR A 101 -15.36 -2.69 8.84
CA THR A 101 -14.75 -2.62 10.19
C THR A 101 -13.52 -1.68 10.14
N GLN A 102 -13.51 -0.66 11.02
CA GLN A 102 -12.99 0.71 10.79
C GLN A 102 -11.54 0.97 11.28
N CYS A 103 -10.79 1.82 10.57
CA CYS A 103 -9.66 2.62 11.08
C CYS A 103 -9.92 4.10 10.71
N ASP A 104 -10.37 4.92 11.69
CA ASP A 104 -10.81 6.31 11.51
C ASP A 104 -9.91 7.29 12.31
N THR A 105 -9.75 8.57 11.93
CA THR A 105 -10.79 9.54 11.55
C THR A 105 -10.35 10.55 10.49
N LEU A 106 -11.25 10.84 9.55
CA LEU A 106 -11.37 12.17 8.95
C LEU A 106 -12.82 12.61 9.13
N SER A 107 -13.04 13.55 10.04
CA SER A 107 -14.16 14.48 9.91
C SER A 107 -13.71 15.59 8.97
N TRP A 108 -14.33 15.68 7.80
CA TRP A 108 -14.29 16.88 6.97
C TRP A 108 -15.57 17.70 7.24
N PRO A 109 -15.52 19.04 7.11
CA PRO A 109 -16.61 19.96 7.51
C PRO A 109 -17.89 19.78 6.71
#